data_AF-A0A2N1JAD3-F1
#
_entry.id   AF-A0A2N1JAD3-F1
#
_cell.length_a   1.000
_cell.length_b   1.000
_cell.length_c   1.000
_cell.angle_alpha   90.00
_cell.angle_beta   90.00
_cell.angle_gamma   90.00
#
_symmetry.space_group_name_H-M   'P 1'
#
loop_
_entity.id
_entity.type
_entity.pdbx_description
1 polymer ?
#
loop_
_entity_poly.entity_id
_entity_poly.type
_entity_poly.pdbx_seq_one_letter_code
_entity_poly.pdbx_strand_id
1 'polypeptide(L)'
;MALRKYYACRDECKAQVLGYPNSVFKSFAVYDEAVAFSQGASSHSAKRKISDAAVPAQKLARIEAPFDGLTVYTDGSSRGNGRLGARAGYGVYWDDPEYHHLNVSRRLDGEVQTNNRAELTAILTAVEACPVPSKPLRIFTDSQYALNGTTVYTLTPAITKWMPQWRKNNWKTSTGSQVQNKALLLALDAAFLARPVRPLLVHVRAHAGTRGNEMADALANKGAMLPATDGQ
;
A
#
# COMPACT_ATOMS: atom_id res chain seq x y z
N MET A 1 -30.82 10.18 -8.93
CA MET A 1 -29.64 9.31 -8.89
C MET A 1 -29.10 9.28 -7.46
N ALA A 2 -28.98 8.09 -6.84
CA ALA A 2 -28.39 7.99 -5.51
C ALA A 2 -26.86 8.09 -5.59
N LEU A 3 -26.29 9.17 -5.03
CA LEU A 3 -24.84 9.35 -4.96
C LEU A 3 -24.26 8.37 -3.93
N ARG A 4 -23.38 7.46 -4.36
CA ARG A 4 -22.76 6.46 -3.49
C ARG A 4 -21.31 6.87 -3.21
N LYS A 5 -21.00 7.12 -1.95
CA LYS A 5 -19.66 7.49 -1.48
C LYS A 5 -19.18 6.46 -0.46
N TYR A 6 -17.91 6.06 -0.57
CA TYR A 6 -17.28 5.09 0.33
C TYR A 6 -16.25 5.81 1.20
N TYR A 7 -16.24 5.52 2.50
CA TYR A 7 -15.42 6.22 3.49
C TYR A 7 -14.59 5.22 4.30
N ALA A 8 -13.39 5.61 4.68
CA ALA A 8 -12.44 4.72 5.36
C ALA A 8 -12.75 4.60 6.87
N CYS A 9 -13.44 5.58 7.46
CA CYS A 9 -13.87 5.51 8.84
C CYS A 9 -15.26 6.15 9.06
N ARG A 10 -15.87 5.80 10.20
CA ARG A 10 -17.21 6.29 10.58
C ARG A 10 -17.23 7.80 10.75
N ASP A 11 -16.13 8.40 11.21
CA ASP A 11 -16.04 9.83 11.47
C ASP A 11 -16.02 10.64 10.16
N GLU A 12 -15.29 10.14 9.15
CA GLU A 12 -15.25 10.71 7.79
C GLU A 12 -16.60 10.61 7.09
N CYS A 13 -17.24 9.43 7.18
CA CYS A 13 -18.60 9.24 6.72
C CYS A 13 -19.53 10.27 7.40
N LYS A 14 -19.53 10.31 8.73
CA LYS A 14 -20.41 11.18 9.51
C LYS A 14 -20.23 12.65 9.15
N ALA A 15 -19.01 13.14 8.94
CA ALA A 15 -18.75 14.54 8.59
C ALA A 15 -19.35 14.96 7.22
N GLN A 16 -19.50 14.03 6.28
CA GLN A 16 -19.94 14.31 4.91
C GLN A 16 -21.44 14.06 4.68
N VAL A 17 -22.10 13.28 5.54
CA VAL A 17 -23.55 12.98 5.45
C VAL A 17 -24.38 13.62 6.56
N LEU A 18 -23.76 14.27 7.55
CA LEU A 18 -24.50 15.05 8.56
C LEU A 18 -25.26 16.19 7.86
N GLY A 19 -26.59 16.23 8.03
CA GLY A 19 -27.45 17.26 7.45
C GLY A 19 -28.21 16.86 6.17
N TYR A 20 -27.95 15.67 5.61
CA TYR A 20 -28.73 15.16 4.48
C TYR A 20 -29.87 14.24 4.96
N PRO A 21 -31.15 14.60 4.73
CA PRO A 21 -32.28 13.76 5.09
C PRO A 21 -32.26 12.44 4.30
N ASN A 22 -32.66 11.33 4.94
CA ASN A 22 -32.70 9.97 4.40
C ASN A 22 -31.33 9.30 4.13
N SER A 23 -30.26 9.72 4.81
CA SER A 23 -28.96 9.02 4.75
C SER A 23 -28.99 7.67 5.51
N VAL A 24 -28.56 6.59 4.84
CA VAL A 24 -28.44 5.24 5.43
C VAL A 24 -26.97 4.89 5.65
N PHE A 25 -26.64 4.40 6.84
CA PHE A 25 -25.27 4.09 7.26
C PHE A 25 -25.07 2.58 7.39
N LYS A 26 -24.02 2.04 6.78
CA LYS A 26 -23.57 0.66 7.02
C LYS A 26 -22.05 0.58 6.92
N SER A 27 -21.44 0.00 7.94
CA SER A 27 -20.00 -0.25 8.01
C SER A 27 -19.70 -1.67 7.54
N PHE A 28 -18.59 -1.81 6.81
CA PHE A 28 -18.16 -3.09 6.25
C PHE A 28 -16.72 -3.39 6.63
N ALA A 29 -16.39 -4.67 6.77
CA ALA A 29 -15.03 -5.08 7.08
C ALA A 29 -14.12 -4.95 5.84
N VAL A 30 -14.71 -5.05 4.65
CA VAL A 30 -14.02 -4.98 3.36
C VAL A 30 -14.80 -4.16 2.33
N TYR A 31 -14.09 -3.51 1.42
CA TYR A 31 -14.68 -2.61 0.41
C TYR A 31 -15.69 -3.32 -0.51
N ASP A 32 -15.46 -4.59 -0.86
CA ASP A 32 -16.39 -5.35 -1.70
C ASP A 32 -17.75 -5.57 -1.04
N GLU A 33 -17.81 -5.75 0.27
CA GLU A 33 -19.09 -5.81 0.98
C GLU A 33 -19.81 -4.45 0.93
N ALA A 34 -19.07 -3.35 0.97
CA ALA A 34 -19.62 -2.01 0.82
C ALA A 34 -20.16 -1.76 -0.59
N VAL A 35 -19.43 -2.22 -1.62
CA VAL A 35 -19.84 -2.15 -3.02
C VAL A 35 -21.06 -3.03 -3.26
N ALA A 36 -21.04 -4.30 -2.82
CA ALA A 36 -22.15 -5.24 -2.97
C ALA A 36 -23.42 -4.74 -2.28
N PHE A 37 -23.30 -4.19 -1.06
CA PHE A 37 -24.43 -3.57 -0.38
C PHE A 37 -24.95 -2.35 -1.14
N SER A 38 -24.06 -1.51 -1.65
CA SER A 38 -24.47 -0.35 -2.44
C SER A 38 -25.25 -0.79 -3.69
N GLN A 39 -24.88 -1.92 -4.30
CA GLN A 39 -25.51 -2.50 -5.49
C GLN A 39 -26.79 -3.31 -5.19
N GLY A 40 -27.25 -3.38 -3.94
CA GLY A 40 -28.51 -4.02 -3.57
C GLY A 40 -28.42 -5.50 -3.21
N ALA A 41 -27.21 -6.06 -3.09
CA ALA A 41 -27.04 -7.44 -2.62
C ALA A 41 -27.26 -7.52 -1.09
N SER A 42 -28.26 -8.29 -0.66
CA SER A 42 -28.56 -8.53 0.75
C SER A 42 -27.65 -9.63 1.30
N SER A 43 -26.69 -9.27 2.16
CA SER A 43 -25.95 -10.27 2.96
C SER A 43 -26.40 -10.21 4.42
N HIS A 44 -26.93 -11.35 4.89
CA HIS A 44 -27.20 -11.61 6.30
C HIS A 44 -25.86 -11.66 7.07
N SER A 45 -25.81 -10.95 8.19
CA SER A 45 -24.63 -10.83 9.05
C SER A 45 -24.38 -12.12 9.83
N ALA A 46 -23.39 -12.91 9.43
CA ALA A 46 -22.79 -13.94 10.28
C ALA A 46 -21.41 -13.50 10.76
N LYS A 47 -21.25 -13.32 12.07
CA LYS A 47 -19.95 -13.07 12.72
C LYS A 47 -19.03 -14.28 12.53
N ARG A 48 -17.94 -14.17 11.75
CA ARG A 48 -16.87 -15.19 11.70
C ARG A 48 -15.61 -14.70 12.40
N LYS A 49 -15.10 -15.53 13.31
CA LYS A 49 -13.75 -15.40 13.91
C LYS A 49 -12.70 -15.53 12.79
N ILE A 50 -11.72 -14.63 12.79
CA ILE A 50 -10.57 -14.69 11.87
C ILE A 50 -9.61 -15.73 12.42
N SER A 51 -9.59 -16.91 11.80
CA SER A 51 -8.48 -17.87 11.90
C SER A 51 -7.75 -17.90 10.56
N ASP A 52 -6.47 -18.29 10.57
CA ASP A 52 -5.55 -18.39 9.42
C ASP A 52 -6.00 -19.43 8.39
N ALA A 53 -7.11 -19.14 7.70
CA ALA A 53 -7.65 -19.96 6.64
C ALA A 53 -7.19 -19.45 5.26
N ALA A 54 -6.89 -20.41 4.38
CA ALA A 54 -6.46 -20.21 3.01
C ALA A 54 -7.25 -19.10 2.27
N VAL A 55 -6.52 -18.34 1.44
CA VAL A 55 -7.05 -17.28 0.59
C VAL A 55 -8.22 -17.83 -0.26
N PRO A 56 -9.44 -17.27 -0.17
CA PRO A 56 -10.59 -17.78 -0.94
C PRO A 56 -10.32 -17.67 -2.45
N ALA A 57 -10.70 -18.69 -3.23
CA ALA A 57 -10.45 -18.78 -4.68
C ALA A 57 -10.91 -17.56 -5.51
N GLN A 58 -11.95 -16.85 -5.04
CA GLN A 58 -12.45 -15.60 -5.65
C GLN A 58 -11.43 -14.43 -5.57
N LYS A 59 -10.48 -14.49 -4.63
CA LYS A 59 -9.44 -13.48 -4.40
C LYS A 59 -8.21 -13.68 -5.31
N LEU A 60 -7.93 -14.90 -5.76
CA LEU A 60 -6.94 -15.18 -6.81
C LEU A 60 -7.46 -14.78 -8.20
N ALA A 61 -8.74 -15.04 -8.48
CA ALA A 61 -9.37 -14.71 -9.77
C ALA A 61 -9.30 -13.21 -10.14
N ARG A 62 -9.19 -12.29 -9.17
CA ARG A 62 -9.02 -10.84 -9.42
C ARG A 62 -7.58 -10.42 -9.73
N ILE A 63 -6.60 -11.21 -9.29
CA ILE A 63 -5.20 -11.02 -9.68
C ILE A 63 -5.02 -11.48 -11.12
N GLU A 64 -5.67 -12.57 -11.51
CA GLU A 64 -5.59 -13.23 -12.81
C GLU A 64 -6.54 -12.68 -13.89
N ALA A 65 -7.58 -11.94 -13.50
CA ALA A 65 -8.45 -11.25 -14.46
C ALA A 65 -7.68 -10.15 -15.22
N PRO A 66 -8.04 -9.86 -16.49
CA PRO A 66 -7.47 -8.75 -17.25
C PRO A 66 -7.56 -7.46 -16.43
N PHE A 67 -6.42 -6.88 -16.11
CA PHE A 67 -6.34 -5.64 -15.37
C PHE A 67 -6.20 -4.49 -16.37
N ASP A 68 -7.28 -3.75 -16.57
CA ASP A 68 -7.26 -2.52 -17.37
C ASP A 68 -6.71 -1.36 -16.51
N GLY A 69 -5.38 -1.37 -16.34
CA GLY A 69 -4.67 -0.42 -15.49
C GLY A 69 -3.15 -0.58 -15.60
N LEU A 70 -2.43 0.18 -14.79
CA LEU A 70 -0.97 0.18 -14.77
C LEU A 70 -0.45 -0.79 -13.70
N THR A 71 0.50 -1.64 -14.06
CA THR A 71 1.15 -2.57 -13.15
C THR A 71 2.58 -2.12 -12.85
N VAL A 72 2.92 -2.06 -11.56
CA VAL A 72 4.25 -1.70 -11.08
C VAL A 72 4.67 -2.64 -9.95
N TYR A 73 5.96 -2.96 -9.89
CA TYR A 73 6.60 -3.76 -8.86
C TYR A 73 7.54 -2.86 -8.07
N THR A 74 7.54 -3.01 -6.75
CA THR A 74 8.34 -2.19 -5.85
C THR A 74 9.02 -3.05 -4.80
N ASP A 75 10.29 -2.78 -4.54
CA ASP A 75 11.07 -3.46 -3.52
C ASP A 75 12.05 -2.52 -2.80
N GLY A 76 12.43 -2.87 -1.58
CA GLY A 76 13.44 -2.20 -0.77
C GLY A 76 14.46 -3.19 -0.22
N SER A 77 15.74 -2.86 -0.38
CA SER A 77 16.86 -3.67 0.11
C SER A 77 17.70 -2.88 1.10
N SER A 78 18.16 -3.54 2.16
CA SER A 78 19.06 -2.96 3.16
C SER A 78 20.19 -3.91 3.54
N ARG A 79 21.42 -3.53 3.20
CA ARG A 79 22.64 -4.22 3.63
C ARG A 79 23.02 -3.78 5.04
N GLY A 80 23.16 -4.74 5.95
CA GLY A 80 23.48 -4.45 7.36
C GLY A 80 22.33 -3.81 8.13
N ASN A 81 21.07 -4.11 7.77
CA ASN A 81 19.87 -3.55 8.41
C ASN A 81 19.95 -3.55 9.95
N GLY A 82 19.71 -2.40 10.58
CA GLY A 82 19.79 -2.22 12.03
C GLY A 82 21.20 -2.08 12.61
N ARG A 83 22.25 -2.00 11.77
CA ARG A 83 23.64 -1.82 12.19
C ARG A 83 24.19 -0.46 11.74
N LEU A 84 25.25 -0.01 12.42
CA LEU A 84 26.01 1.16 11.96
C LEU A 84 26.61 0.89 10.57
N GLY A 85 26.54 1.88 9.68
CA GLY A 85 26.99 1.74 8.29
C GLY A 85 26.03 0.96 7.40
N ALA A 86 24.79 0.74 7.84
CA ALA A 86 23.74 0.18 6.99
C ALA A 86 23.56 1.02 5.71
N ARG A 87 23.28 0.34 4.60
CA ARG A 87 23.03 0.97 3.30
C ARG A 87 21.76 0.39 2.73
N ALA A 88 20.78 1.24 2.48
CA ALA A 88 19.51 0.83 1.92
C ALA A 88 19.26 1.51 0.58
N GLY A 89 18.52 0.84 -0.29
CA GLY A 89 18.11 1.33 -1.59
C GLY A 89 16.77 0.74 -1.98
N TYR A 90 16.13 1.37 -2.96
CA TYR A 90 14.79 1.00 -3.37
C TYR A 90 14.68 0.93 -4.89
N GLY A 91 13.79 0.04 -5.33
CA GLY A 91 13.56 -0.31 -6.72
C GLY A 91 12.11 -0.12 -7.11
N VAL A 92 11.88 0.47 -8.29
CA VAL A 92 10.56 0.56 -8.93
C VAL A 92 10.69 0.03 -10.35
N TYR A 93 9.89 -0.96 -10.70
CA TYR A 93 9.85 -1.58 -12.02
C TYR A 93 8.43 -1.55 -12.58
N TRP A 94 8.20 -0.81 -13.67
CA TRP A 94 6.95 -0.83 -14.41
C TRP A 94 6.92 -2.04 -15.35
N ASP A 95 5.79 -2.75 -15.36
CA ASP A 95 5.66 -3.98 -16.16
C ASP A 95 5.53 -3.69 -17.66
N ASP A 96 4.87 -2.58 -17.99
CA ASP A 96 4.70 -2.12 -19.36
C ASP A 96 6.00 -1.46 -19.87
N PRO A 97 6.58 -1.96 -20.99
CA PRO A 97 7.78 -1.39 -21.59
C PRO A 97 7.69 0.11 -21.93
N GLU A 98 6.49 0.64 -22.21
CA GLU A 98 6.28 2.07 -22.46
C GLU A 98 6.77 2.92 -21.28
N TYR A 99 6.61 2.42 -20.05
CA TYR A 99 6.93 3.13 -18.82
C TYR A 99 8.26 2.71 -18.18
N HIS A 100 9.08 1.91 -18.85
CA HIS A 100 10.40 1.51 -18.33
C HIS A 100 11.33 2.70 -18.06
N HIS A 101 11.14 3.84 -18.74
CA HIS A 101 11.87 5.08 -18.48
C HIS A 101 11.58 5.68 -17.08
N LEU A 102 10.50 5.22 -16.43
CA LEU A 102 10.13 5.58 -15.05
C LEU A 102 10.66 4.57 -14.01
N ASN A 103 11.42 3.55 -14.42
CA ASN A 103 12.05 2.61 -13.49
C ASN A 103 13.07 3.33 -12.61
N VAL A 104 13.10 2.97 -11.33
CA VAL A 104 13.96 3.63 -10.34
C VAL A 104 14.88 2.61 -9.70
N SER A 105 16.17 2.98 -9.58
CA SER A 105 17.16 2.32 -8.73
C SER A 105 17.92 3.42 -8.01
N ARG A 106 17.59 3.64 -6.73
CA ARG A 106 18.14 4.76 -5.96
C ARG A 106 18.59 4.34 -4.58
N ARG A 107 19.60 5.06 -4.08
CA ARG A 107 19.98 5.02 -2.68
C ARG A 107 18.84 5.60 -1.85
N LEU A 108 18.54 5.00 -0.70
CA LEU A 108 17.61 5.58 0.25
C LEU A 108 18.25 6.85 0.86
N ASP A 109 17.59 7.99 0.71
CA ASP A 109 18.09 9.26 1.24
C ASP A 109 18.08 9.30 2.78
N GLY A 110 18.95 10.09 3.39
CA GLY A 110 18.98 10.34 4.84
C GLY A 110 19.64 9.25 5.69
N GLU A 111 19.83 9.52 6.98
CA GLU A 111 20.68 8.70 7.86
C GLU A 111 20.08 7.33 8.23
N VAL A 112 18.75 7.23 8.31
CA VAL A 112 18.08 5.98 8.73
C VAL A 112 17.97 5.01 7.55
N GLN A 113 18.89 4.05 7.51
CA GLN A 113 19.01 3.08 6.42
C GLN A 113 18.42 1.73 6.85
N THR A 114 17.12 1.54 6.64
CA THR A 114 16.40 0.31 7.01
C THR A 114 15.59 -0.26 5.85
N ASN A 115 15.32 -1.57 5.89
CA ASN A 115 14.54 -2.25 4.85
C ASN A 115 13.13 -1.65 4.74
N ASN A 116 12.42 -1.56 5.87
CA ASN A 116 11.04 -1.07 5.91
C ASN A 116 10.91 0.35 5.35
N ARG A 117 11.91 1.21 5.58
CA ARG A 117 11.90 2.59 5.06
C ARG A 117 12.14 2.59 3.55
N ALA A 118 13.05 1.74 3.05
CA ALA A 118 13.27 1.57 1.61
C ALA A 118 12.02 1.04 0.90
N GLU A 119 11.38 0.00 1.43
CA GLU A 119 10.15 -0.57 0.89
C GLU A 119 9.02 0.48 0.79
N LEU A 120 8.76 1.22 1.88
CA LEU A 120 7.75 2.28 1.88
C LEU A 120 8.07 3.41 0.90
N THR A 121 9.36 3.75 0.75
CA THR A 121 9.83 4.78 -0.20
C THR A 121 9.62 4.30 -1.63
N ALA A 122 9.85 3.01 -1.91
CA ALA A 122 9.57 2.41 -3.22
C ALA A 122 8.10 2.55 -3.62
N ILE A 123 7.19 2.22 -2.71
CA ILE A 123 5.75 2.33 -2.93
C ILE A 123 5.37 3.80 -3.17
N LEU A 124 5.83 4.72 -2.32
CA LEU A 124 5.56 6.15 -2.48
C LEU A 124 6.04 6.65 -3.86
N THR A 125 7.28 6.32 -4.21
CA THR A 125 7.88 6.71 -5.50
C THR A 125 7.05 6.20 -6.68
N ALA A 126 6.58 4.95 -6.64
CA ALA A 126 5.75 4.39 -7.70
C ALA A 126 4.39 5.10 -7.83
N VAL A 127 3.81 5.54 -6.72
CA VAL A 127 2.52 6.25 -6.71
C VAL A 127 2.66 7.65 -7.28
N GLU A 128 3.72 8.36 -6.90
CA GLU A 128 4.04 9.71 -7.36
C GLU A 128 4.48 9.73 -8.83
N ALA A 129 5.24 8.73 -9.27
CA ALA A 129 5.70 8.61 -10.66
C ALA A 129 4.61 8.09 -11.62
N CYS A 130 3.42 7.74 -11.14
CA CYS A 130 2.40 7.12 -11.98
C CYS A 130 1.93 8.08 -13.08
N PRO A 131 2.12 7.73 -14.38
CA PRO A 131 1.94 8.66 -15.49
C PRO A 131 0.47 8.98 -15.77
N VAL A 132 -0.46 8.11 -15.34
CA VAL A 132 -1.90 8.28 -15.57
C VAL A 132 -2.66 8.08 -14.25
N PRO A 133 -2.77 9.13 -13.39
CA PRO A 133 -3.39 9.02 -12.07
C PRO A 133 -4.86 8.57 -12.07
N SER A 134 -5.58 8.79 -13.18
CA SER A 134 -6.96 8.38 -13.38
C SER A 134 -7.12 6.88 -13.68
N LYS A 135 -6.07 6.18 -14.12
CA LYS A 135 -6.12 4.73 -14.33
C LYS A 135 -5.93 3.98 -13.01
N PRO A 136 -6.56 2.80 -12.85
CA PRO A 136 -6.22 1.88 -11.77
C PRO A 136 -4.72 1.59 -11.75
N LEU A 137 -4.09 1.65 -10.58
CA LEU A 137 -2.67 1.30 -10.38
C LEU A 137 -2.59 0.08 -9.48
N ARG A 138 -1.89 -0.97 -9.92
CA ARG A 138 -1.62 -2.17 -9.15
C ARG A 138 -0.14 -2.23 -8.81
N ILE A 139 0.16 -2.24 -7.51
CA ILE A 139 1.51 -2.21 -6.96
C ILE A 139 1.78 -3.57 -6.31
N PHE A 140 2.73 -4.31 -6.87
CA PHE A 140 3.21 -5.55 -6.29
C PHE A 140 4.42 -5.28 -5.39
N THR A 141 4.41 -5.82 -4.17
CA THR A 141 5.51 -5.68 -3.20
C THR A 141 5.55 -6.89 -2.29
N ASP A 142 6.74 -7.29 -1.81
CA ASP A 142 6.94 -8.34 -0.83
C ASP A 142 7.12 -7.82 0.61
N SER A 143 7.00 -6.50 0.80
CA SER A 143 7.13 -5.86 2.10
C SER A 143 6.09 -6.38 3.09
N GLN A 144 6.55 -7.19 4.05
CA GLN A 144 5.71 -7.68 5.15
C GLN A 144 5.32 -6.55 6.11
N TYR A 145 6.14 -5.50 6.18
CA TYR A 145 5.83 -4.30 6.96
C TYR A 145 4.70 -3.48 6.32
N ALA A 146 4.69 -3.41 4.99
CA ALA A 146 3.60 -2.80 4.25
C ALA A 146 2.37 -3.70 4.18
N LEU A 147 2.50 -5.03 4.18
CA LEU A 147 1.42 -6.00 3.93
C LEU A 147 1.51 -7.24 4.85
N ASN A 148 0.44 -7.59 5.57
CA ASN A 148 0.43 -8.79 6.42
C ASN A 148 -0.08 -10.03 5.65
N GLY A 149 0.82 -10.74 4.97
CA GLY A 149 0.55 -12.02 4.29
C GLY A 149 0.00 -11.88 2.87
N THR A 150 -0.34 -13.02 2.23
CA THR A 150 -0.86 -13.12 0.85
C THR A 150 -2.24 -12.48 0.74
N THR A 151 -2.28 -11.16 0.61
CA THR A 151 -3.52 -10.38 0.57
C THR A 151 -3.36 -9.18 -0.36
N VAL A 152 -4.47 -8.87 -1.03
CA VAL A 152 -4.67 -7.66 -1.82
C VAL A 152 -5.27 -6.60 -0.90
N TYR A 153 -4.69 -5.40 -0.89
CA TYR A 153 -5.13 -4.28 -0.07
C TYR A 153 -5.28 -3.00 -0.90
N THR A 154 -6.25 -2.15 -0.57
CA THR A 154 -6.36 -0.80 -1.17
C THR A 154 -5.46 0.23 -0.48
N LEU A 155 -4.90 -0.13 0.68
CA LEU A 155 -4.07 0.69 1.56
C LEU A 155 -3.18 -0.26 2.38
N THR A 156 -1.95 0.12 2.75
CA THR A 156 -1.11 -0.74 3.60
C THR A 156 -1.82 -1.06 4.93
N PRO A 157 -1.69 -2.26 5.53
CA PRO A 157 -2.09 -2.52 6.91
C PRO A 157 -1.60 -1.48 7.92
N ALA A 158 -0.41 -0.90 7.71
CA ALA A 158 0.06 0.22 8.52
C ALA A 158 -0.91 1.42 8.45
N ILE A 159 -1.38 1.79 7.26
CA ILE A 159 -2.36 2.87 7.05
C ILE A 159 -3.77 2.49 7.55
N THR A 160 -4.23 1.27 7.29
CA THR A 160 -5.62 0.88 7.59
C THR A 160 -5.87 0.44 9.01
N LYS A 161 -4.93 -0.29 9.62
CA LYS A 161 -5.12 -0.90 10.94
C LYS A 161 -4.46 -0.08 12.04
N TRP A 162 -3.24 0.37 11.80
CA TRP A 162 -2.39 0.92 12.87
C TRP A 162 -2.43 2.45 12.94
N MET A 163 -2.36 3.16 11.82
CA MET A 163 -2.41 4.63 11.81
C MET A 163 -3.62 5.23 12.55
N PRO A 164 -4.85 4.70 12.46
CA PRO A 164 -5.97 5.23 13.25
C PRO A 164 -5.74 5.09 14.76
N GLN A 165 -5.12 4.00 15.21
CA GLN A 165 -4.79 3.77 16.62
C GLN A 165 -3.61 4.66 17.04
N TRP A 166 -2.59 4.80 16.19
CA TRP A 166 -1.45 5.65 16.43
C TRP A 166 -1.83 7.13 16.49
N ARG A 167 -2.73 7.60 15.63
CA ARG A 167 -3.26 8.97 15.71
C ARG A 167 -3.95 9.23 17.05
N LYS A 168 -4.66 8.23 17.60
CA LYS A 168 -5.33 8.34 18.90
C LYS A 168 -4.38 8.30 20.10
N ASN A 169 -3.21 7.68 19.96
CA ASN A 169 -2.26 7.51 21.06
C ASN A 169 -1.00 8.40 20.95
N ASN A 170 -1.08 9.51 20.20
CA ASN A 170 0.03 10.43 19.96
C ASN A 170 1.26 9.76 19.32
N TRP A 171 1.01 8.84 18.38
CA TRP A 171 2.02 8.14 17.58
C TRP A 171 2.99 7.31 18.41
N LYS A 172 2.46 6.57 19.38
CA LYS A 172 3.23 5.65 20.20
C LYS A 172 2.98 4.20 19.82
N THR A 173 4.00 3.36 19.88
CA THR A 173 3.88 1.90 19.76
C THR A 173 3.28 1.32 21.05
N SER A 174 2.93 0.03 21.05
CA SER A 174 2.50 -0.68 22.26
C SER A 174 3.56 -0.68 23.37
N THR A 175 4.83 -0.51 23.01
CA THR A 175 5.96 -0.38 23.94
C THR A 175 6.21 1.06 24.41
N GLY A 176 5.36 2.01 24.02
CA GLY A 176 5.46 3.43 24.42
C GLY A 176 6.47 4.27 23.63
N SER A 177 7.21 3.65 22.69
CA SER A 177 8.16 4.34 21.82
C SER A 177 7.46 5.09 20.69
N GLN A 178 8.11 6.07 20.08
CA GLN A 178 7.56 6.74 18.89
C GLN A 178 7.47 5.78 17.70
N VAL A 179 6.38 5.88 16.94
CA VAL A 179 6.19 5.10 15.70
C VAL A 179 7.22 5.54 14.67
N GLN A 180 8.03 4.57 14.21
CA GLN A 180 9.01 4.79 13.14
C GLN A 180 8.32 5.06 11.80
N ASN A 181 9.00 5.76 10.90
CA ASN A 181 8.51 6.08 9.55
C ASN A 181 7.18 6.87 9.50
N LYS A 182 6.77 7.51 10.60
CA LYS A 182 5.52 8.31 10.67
C LYS A 182 5.37 9.30 9.50
N ALA A 183 6.40 10.09 9.22
CA ALA A 183 6.35 11.09 8.15
C ALA A 183 6.13 10.44 6.77
N LEU A 184 6.82 9.34 6.50
CA LEU A 184 6.69 8.58 5.25
C LEU A 184 5.31 7.94 5.10
N LEU A 185 4.76 7.39 6.20
CA LEU A 185 3.40 6.84 6.21
C LEU A 185 2.33 7.90 5.98
N LEU A 186 2.53 9.11 6.51
CA LEU A 186 1.63 10.25 6.26
C LEU A 186 1.72 10.73 4.80
N ALA A 187 2.93 10.81 4.23
CA ALA A 187 3.12 11.15 2.83
C ALA A 187 2.46 10.11 1.91
N LEU A 188 2.59 8.82 2.23
CA LEU A 188 1.96 7.73 1.47
C LEU A 188 0.42 7.80 1.53
N ASP A 189 -0.16 8.04 2.71
CA ASP A 189 -1.60 8.24 2.88
C ASP A 189 -2.10 9.43 2.03
N ALA A 190 -1.36 10.55 2.06
CA ALA A 190 -1.68 11.72 1.25
C ALA A 190 -1.59 11.44 -0.26
N ALA A 191 -0.53 10.76 -0.73
CA ALA A 191 -0.36 10.39 -2.13
C ALA A 191 -1.47 9.44 -2.62
N PHE A 192 -1.93 8.53 -1.76
CA PHE A 192 -3.03 7.62 -2.11
C PHE A 192 -4.36 8.38 -2.20
N LEU A 193 -4.58 9.38 -1.34
CA LEU A 193 -5.78 10.22 -1.35
C LEU A 193 -5.81 11.21 -2.52
N ALA A 194 -4.66 11.66 -3.00
CA ALA A 194 -4.57 12.59 -4.12
C ALA A 194 -4.99 11.97 -5.46
N ARG A 195 -5.03 10.63 -5.56
CA ARG A 195 -5.43 9.93 -6.78
C ARG A 195 -6.94 9.81 -6.92
N PRO A 196 -7.51 10.01 -8.12
CA PRO A 196 -8.92 9.71 -8.40
C PRO A 196 -9.27 8.25 -8.15
N VAL A 197 -8.34 7.34 -8.49
CA VAL A 197 -8.46 5.90 -8.26
C VAL A 197 -7.35 5.45 -7.31
N ARG A 198 -7.74 4.94 -6.15
CA ARG A 198 -6.78 4.47 -5.14
C ARG A 198 -5.99 3.27 -5.66
N PRO A 199 -4.67 3.20 -5.39
CA PRO A 199 -3.85 2.06 -5.78
C PRO A 199 -4.28 0.76 -5.11
N LEU A 200 -4.04 -0.35 -5.80
CA LEU A 200 -4.21 -1.71 -5.31
C LEU A 200 -2.84 -2.31 -4.97
N LEU A 201 -2.55 -2.51 -3.70
CA LEU A 201 -1.36 -3.20 -3.23
C LEU A 201 -1.59 -4.71 -3.25
N VAL A 202 -0.65 -5.45 -3.84
CA VAL A 202 -0.68 -6.91 -3.93
C VAL A 202 0.59 -7.46 -3.31
N HIS A 203 0.44 -8.24 -2.23
CA HIS A 203 1.58 -8.92 -1.63
C HIS A 203 2.04 -10.08 -2.51
N VAL A 204 3.32 -10.09 -2.85
CA VAL A 204 3.98 -11.25 -3.49
C VAL A 204 4.93 -11.90 -2.51
N ARG A 205 5.13 -13.21 -2.66
CA ARG A 205 6.19 -13.88 -1.90
C ARG A 205 7.54 -13.43 -2.48
N ALA A 206 8.42 -12.96 -1.60
CA ALA A 206 9.82 -12.73 -1.93
C ALA A 206 10.42 -13.99 -2.57
N HIS A 207 11.24 -13.79 -3.61
CA HIS A 207 11.98 -14.85 -4.32
C HIS A 207 11.13 -16.03 -4.82
N ALA A 208 9.89 -15.77 -5.25
CA ALA A 208 8.98 -16.81 -5.75
C ALA A 208 8.98 -16.99 -7.29
N GLY A 209 9.97 -16.44 -8.01
CA GLY A 209 10.06 -16.56 -9.48
C GLY A 209 9.25 -15.54 -10.27
N THR A 210 8.69 -14.52 -9.62
CA THR A 210 7.93 -13.46 -10.32
C THR A 210 8.88 -12.47 -10.95
N ARG A 211 9.05 -12.54 -12.28
CA ARG A 211 9.96 -11.67 -13.06
C ARG A 211 9.93 -10.20 -12.62
N GLY A 212 8.75 -9.58 -12.53
CA GLY A 212 8.64 -8.16 -12.15
C GLY A 212 9.18 -7.86 -10.74
N ASN A 213 8.98 -8.78 -9.78
CA ASN A 213 9.52 -8.63 -8.43
C ASN A 213 11.05 -8.79 -8.42
N GLU A 214 11.59 -9.75 -9.18
CA GLU A 214 13.03 -9.94 -9.32
C GLU A 214 13.70 -8.72 -9.96
N MET A 215 13.03 -8.08 -10.93
CA MET A 215 13.52 -6.82 -11.50
C MET A 215 13.52 -5.69 -10.46
N ALA A 216 12.46 -5.55 -9.66
CA ALA A 216 12.41 -4.57 -8.58
C ALA A 216 13.49 -4.81 -7.52
N ASP A 217 13.70 -6.06 -7.09
CA ASP A 217 14.77 -6.46 -6.16
C ASP A 217 16.17 -6.15 -6.71
N ALA A 218 16.42 -6.47 -7.98
CA ALA A 218 17.69 -6.14 -8.62
C ALA A 218 17.95 -4.62 -8.63
N LEU A 219 16.91 -3.81 -8.88
CA LEU A 219 16.99 -2.35 -8.84
C LEU A 219 17.22 -1.85 -7.40
N ALA A 220 16.56 -2.42 -6.39
CA ALA A 220 16.72 -2.06 -4.99
C ALA A 220 18.13 -2.38 -4.47
N ASN A 221 18.62 -3.58 -4.78
CA ASN A 221 19.98 -4.02 -4.45
C ASN A 221 21.04 -3.15 -5.13
N LYS A 222 20.86 -2.81 -6.40
CA LYS A 222 21.72 -1.84 -7.10
C LYS A 222 21.69 -0.46 -6.42
N GLY A 223 20.49 0.00 -6.04
CA GLY A 223 20.30 1.27 -5.34
C GLY A 223 21.04 1.33 -4.00
N ALA A 224 21.04 0.24 -3.23
CA ALA A 224 21.75 0.16 -1.95
C ALA A 224 23.29 0.27 -2.12
N MET A 225 23.80 -0.09 -3.29
CA MET A 225 25.23 -0.02 -3.64
C MET A 225 25.66 1.34 -4.21
N LEU A 226 24.72 2.24 -4.51
CA LEU A 226 25.04 3.61 -4.93
C LEU A 226 25.61 4.44 -3.76
N PRO A 227 26.42 5.48 -4.07
CA PRO A 227 26.88 6.43 -3.05
C PRO A 227 25.70 7.09 -2.33
N ALA A 228 25.95 7.67 -1.16
CA ALA A 228 24.96 8.53 -0.54
C ALA A 228 24.66 9.69 -1.50
N THR A 229 23.39 10.02 -1.64
CA THR A 229 22.93 11.26 -2.25
C THR A 229 23.31 12.38 -1.27
N ASP A 230 24.27 13.22 -1.66
CA ASP A 230 24.56 14.43 -0.90
C ASP A 230 23.28 15.26 -0.87
N GLY A 231 22.82 15.62 0.34
CA GLY A 231 21.56 16.34 0.52
C GLY A 231 21.57 17.64 -0.28
N GLN A 232 20.76 17.69 -1.33
CA GLN A 232 20.34 18.93 -1.99
C GLN A 232 19.13 19.50 -1.27
#